data_AF-A0AAW0AMP7-F1
#
_entry.id   AF-A0AAW0AMP7-F1
#
_cell.length_a   1.000
_cell.length_b   1.000
_cell.length_c   1.000
_cell.angle_alpha   90.00
_cell.angle_beta   90.00
_cell.angle_gamma   90.00
#
_symmetry.space_group_name_H-M   'P 1'
#
loop_
_entity.id
_entity.type
_entity.pdbx_description
1 polymer ?
#
loop_
_entity_poly.entity_id
_entity_poly.type
_entity_poly.pdbx_seq_one_letter_code
_entity_poly.pdbx_strand_id
1 'polypeptide(L)'
;MGNYYQTNREWGAFHQCNSGRNPVSSYRWKQRMRAQKWMGNPNSFRHPKGTITVNQTQAKQLTTPRVDDLDLKTLPYSARPAGTKPLGNGREMPLTAFDYSRQAVIDLAKRKAEAIGEEFSMGRRIIPRSPRKRGSPSTSREA
;
A
#
# COMPACT_ATOMS: atom_id res chain seq x y z
N MET A 1 -45.46 -48.57 8.21
CA MET A 1 -45.10 -47.15 8.40
C MET A 1 -43.58 -47.10 8.57
N GLY A 2 -42.85 -46.90 7.46
CA GLY A 2 -41.39 -46.91 7.44
C GLY A 2 -40.83 -45.51 7.62
N ASN A 3 -40.00 -45.32 8.65
CA ASN A 3 -39.33 -44.05 8.93
C ASN A 3 -38.03 -43.94 8.13
N TYR A 4 -37.88 -42.77 7.52
CA TYR A 4 -36.85 -42.39 6.56
C TYR A 4 -35.49 -42.13 7.23
N TYR A 5 -34.45 -42.71 6.62
CA TYR A 5 -33.06 -42.27 6.49
C TYR A 5 -32.40 -41.51 7.65
N GLN A 6 -31.65 -42.30 8.43
CA GLN A 6 -30.50 -41.87 9.20
C GLN A 6 -29.34 -41.61 8.22
N THR A 7 -29.01 -40.34 7.97
CA THR A 7 -27.76 -39.99 7.25
C THR A 7 -26.79 -39.38 8.25
N ASN A 8 -25.77 -40.17 8.58
CA ASN A 8 -24.55 -39.74 9.24
C ASN A 8 -23.92 -38.63 8.41
N ARG A 9 -24.07 -37.38 8.85
CA ARG A 9 -23.25 -36.27 8.36
C ARG A 9 -22.03 -36.19 9.25
N GLU A 10 -21.01 -36.93 8.83
CA GLU A 10 -19.63 -36.73 9.24
C GLU A 10 -19.27 -35.26 8.98
N TRP A 11 -19.30 -34.45 10.03
CA TRP A 11 -18.63 -33.16 10.00
C TRP A 11 -17.14 -33.44 10.16
N GLY A 12 -16.52 -33.78 9.02
CA GLY A 12 -15.08 -33.78 8.87
C GLY A 12 -14.54 -32.48 9.47
N ALA A 13 -13.72 -32.64 10.51
CA ALA A 13 -12.97 -31.57 11.12
C ALA A 13 -12.13 -30.90 10.02
N PHE A 14 -12.65 -29.80 9.49
CA PHE A 14 -11.84 -28.85 8.73
C PHE A 14 -10.81 -28.31 9.71
N HIS A 15 -9.64 -28.96 9.73
CA HIS A 15 -8.39 -28.37 10.18
C HIS A 15 -8.09 -27.17 9.29
N GLN A 16 -8.79 -26.07 9.55
CA GLN A 16 -8.45 -24.78 9.00
C GLN A 16 -7.36 -24.22 9.91
N CYS A 17 -6.11 -24.44 9.52
CA CYS A 17 -4.99 -23.60 9.93
C CYS A 17 -5.27 -22.17 9.43
N ASN A 18 -6.16 -21.46 10.11
CA ASN A 18 -6.55 -20.10 9.80
C ASN A 18 -5.71 -19.19 10.70
N SER A 19 -4.48 -18.94 10.27
CA SER A 19 -3.59 -17.96 10.89
C SER A 19 -4.22 -16.55 10.80
N GLY A 20 -5.00 -16.19 11.82
CA GLY A 20 -5.00 -14.85 12.41
C GLY A 20 -5.64 -13.68 11.64
N ARG A 21 -6.34 -13.86 10.52
CA ARG A 21 -7.07 -12.74 9.89
C ARG A 21 -8.52 -12.71 10.34
N ASN A 22 -8.88 -11.74 11.18
CA ASN A 22 -10.28 -11.46 11.49
C ASN A 22 -10.88 -10.57 10.37
N PRO A 23 -11.69 -11.13 9.43
CA PRO A 23 -12.21 -10.37 8.30
C PRO A 23 -13.14 -9.23 8.74
N VAL A 24 -13.77 -9.37 9.91
CA VAL A 24 -14.66 -8.34 10.50
C VAL A 24 -13.86 -7.11 10.91
N SER A 25 -12.67 -7.29 11.47
CA SER A 25 -11.79 -6.20 11.91
C SER A 25 -11.26 -5.37 10.73
N SER A 26 -10.87 -6.05 9.63
CA SER A 26 -10.44 -5.37 8.39
C SER A 26 -11.57 -4.57 7.73
N TYR A 27 -12.79 -5.11 7.73
CA TYR A 27 -13.97 -4.41 7.22
C TYR A 27 -14.29 -3.14 8.02
N ARG A 28 -14.30 -3.24 9.36
CA ARG A 28 -14.53 -2.09 10.25
C ARG A 28 -13.46 -1.00 10.08
N TRP A 29 -12.20 -1.40 9.93
CA TRP A 29 -11.11 -0.46 9.63
C TRP A 29 -11.39 0.34 8.36
N LYS A 30 -11.73 -0.35 7.25
CA LYS A 30 -12.05 0.31 5.98
C LYS A 30 -13.24 1.25 6.09
N GLN A 31 -14.28 0.89 6.85
CA GLN A 31 -15.41 1.80 7.11
C GLN A 31 -14.96 3.07 7.84
N ARG A 32 -14.12 2.94 8.88
CA ARG A 32 -13.56 4.10 9.60
C ARG A 32 -12.73 5.00 8.67
N MET A 33 -11.87 4.43 7.83
CA MET A 33 -11.06 5.20 6.88
C MET A 33 -11.91 5.89 5.79
N ARG A 34 -13.03 5.30 5.37
CA ARG A 34 -13.97 5.97 4.44
C ARG A 34 -14.60 7.22 5.05
N ALA A 35 -14.87 7.19 6.35
CA ALA A 35 -15.41 8.33 7.08
C ALA A 35 -14.33 9.40 7.36
N GLN A 36 -13.06 9.00 7.47
CA GLN A 36 -11.94 9.91 7.70
C GLN A 36 -11.25 10.27 6.39
N LYS A 37 -11.67 11.38 5.77
CA LYS A 37 -10.92 11.95 4.64
C LYS A 37 -10.11 13.14 5.13
N TRP A 38 -8.88 13.25 4.66
CA TRP A 38 -8.14 14.48 4.84
C TRP A 38 -8.79 15.58 3.98
N MET A 39 -9.19 16.68 4.63
CA MET A 39 -9.92 17.79 4.01
C MET A 39 -9.01 18.96 3.60
N GLY A 40 -7.71 18.85 3.83
CA GLY A 40 -6.76 19.91 3.49
C GLY A 40 -6.56 20.08 1.99
N ASN A 41 -6.15 21.27 1.56
CA ASN A 41 -5.79 21.52 0.17
C ASN A 41 -4.38 20.94 -0.12
N PRO A 42 -4.27 19.90 -0.96
CA PRO A 42 -2.99 19.25 -1.23
C PRO A 42 -1.97 20.11 -2.00
N ASN A 43 -2.44 21.17 -2.68
CA ASN A 43 -1.57 22.08 -3.43
C ASN A 43 -0.93 23.14 -2.52
N SER A 44 -1.64 23.53 -1.46
CA SER A 44 -1.16 24.52 -0.49
C SER A 44 -0.43 23.88 0.70
N PHE A 45 -0.72 22.61 1.00
CA PHE A 45 -0.06 21.91 2.09
C PHE A 45 1.41 21.64 1.77
N ARG A 46 2.26 21.96 2.75
CA ARG A 46 3.70 21.68 2.75
C ARG A 46 4.07 21.03 4.06
N HIS A 47 4.82 19.93 3.97
CA HIS A 47 5.39 19.31 5.17
C HIS A 47 6.40 20.27 5.82
N PRO A 48 6.54 20.26 7.16
CA PRO A 48 7.58 21.01 7.86
C PRO A 48 8.98 20.68 7.31
N LYS A 49 9.89 21.66 7.31
CA LYS A 49 11.29 21.46 6.90
C LYS A 49 11.93 20.32 7.70
N GLY A 50 12.70 19.47 7.03
CA GLY A 50 13.33 18.29 7.63
C GLY A 50 12.44 17.06 7.75
N THR A 51 11.16 17.14 7.36
CA THR A 51 10.27 15.96 7.32
C THR A 51 10.71 15.00 6.23
N ILE A 52 10.98 13.74 6.59
CA ILE A 52 11.25 12.68 5.62
C ILE A 52 9.94 12.30 4.93
N THR A 53 9.85 12.57 3.63
CA THR A 53 8.69 12.22 2.83
C THR A 53 8.92 10.95 2.00
N VAL A 54 7.83 10.26 1.69
CA VAL A 54 7.79 9.09 0.82
C VAL A 54 6.66 9.27 -0.19
N ASN A 55 6.88 8.82 -1.42
CA ASN A 55 5.81 8.84 -2.42
C ASN A 55 4.76 7.74 -2.13
N GLN A 56 3.61 7.82 -2.78
CA GLN A 56 2.51 6.86 -2.61
C GLN A 56 2.93 5.40 -2.79
N THR A 57 3.76 5.09 -3.79
CA THR A 57 4.22 3.71 -4.06
C THR A 57 5.11 3.20 -2.93
N GLN A 58 6.04 4.02 -2.45
CA GLN A 58 6.92 3.71 -1.34
C GLN A 58 6.12 3.53 -0.04
N ALA A 59 5.14 4.40 0.21
CA ALA A 59 4.29 4.33 1.40
C ALA A 59 3.56 2.99 1.51
N LYS A 60 2.97 2.48 0.42
CA LYS A 60 2.28 1.19 0.37
C LYS A 60 3.17 -0.02 0.66
N GLN A 61 4.46 0.11 0.35
CA GLN A 61 5.45 -0.97 0.49
C GLN A 61 6.25 -0.86 1.80
N LEU A 62 6.06 0.23 2.56
CA LEU A 62 6.90 0.55 3.71
C LEU A 62 6.66 -0.35 4.92
N THR A 63 5.46 -0.89 5.08
CA THR A 63 5.03 -1.57 6.32
C THR A 63 4.22 -2.84 6.02
N THR A 64 4.19 -3.73 6.99
CA THR A 64 3.23 -4.84 7.11
C THR A 64 2.46 -4.63 8.43
N PRO A 65 1.12 -4.67 8.44
CA PRO A 65 0.24 -4.73 7.28
C PRO A 65 0.44 -3.56 6.32
N ARG A 66 0.17 -3.81 5.03
CA ARG A 66 0.31 -2.79 3.99
C ARG A 66 -0.77 -1.72 4.17
N VAL A 67 -0.40 -0.46 4.00
CA VAL A 67 -1.36 0.64 3.88
C VAL A 67 -1.86 0.73 2.44
N ASP A 68 -3.17 0.85 2.29
CA ASP A 68 -3.85 0.93 1.00
C ASP A 68 -4.10 2.39 0.59
N ASP A 69 -4.56 2.62 -0.64
CA ASP A 69 -4.92 3.97 -1.11
C ASP A 69 -5.96 4.66 -0.23
N LEU A 70 -6.91 3.88 0.27
CA LEU A 70 -7.94 4.39 1.18
C LEU A 70 -7.33 4.91 2.47
N ASP A 71 -6.36 4.18 3.03
CA ASP A 71 -5.67 4.56 4.26
C ASP A 71 -4.86 5.84 4.04
N LEU A 72 -4.11 5.90 2.94
CA LEU A 72 -3.25 7.06 2.63
C LEU A 72 -4.05 8.36 2.43
N LYS A 73 -5.26 8.28 1.87
CA LYS A 73 -6.16 9.45 1.69
C LYS A 73 -6.64 10.07 3.01
N THR A 74 -6.40 9.41 4.15
CA THR A 74 -6.70 9.96 5.48
C THR A 74 -5.59 10.86 6.02
N LEU A 75 -4.39 10.79 5.42
CA LEU A 75 -3.21 11.53 5.87
C LEU A 75 -3.03 12.85 5.11
N PRO A 76 -2.37 13.85 5.74
CA PRO A 76 -1.87 15.01 5.01
C PRO A 76 -0.80 14.63 3.97
N TYR A 77 -0.94 15.17 2.77
CA TYR A 77 0.02 14.96 1.68
C TYR A 77 0.24 16.24 0.88
N SER A 78 1.44 16.41 0.36
CA SER A 78 1.75 17.47 -0.60
C SER A 78 1.67 16.91 -2.01
N ALA A 79 0.96 17.60 -2.90
CA ALA A 79 0.96 17.28 -4.32
C ALA A 79 2.11 17.99 -5.04
N ARG A 80 2.78 17.29 -5.95
CA ARG A 80 3.78 17.85 -6.87
C ARG A 80 3.57 17.34 -8.29
N PRO A 81 3.88 18.15 -9.32
CA PRO A 81 3.86 17.68 -10.69
C PRO A 81 4.91 16.58 -10.89
N ALA A 82 4.52 15.52 -11.60
CA ALA A 82 5.34 14.34 -11.88
C ALA A 82 5.56 14.11 -13.39
N GLY A 83 5.34 15.16 -14.19
CA GLY A 83 5.44 15.13 -15.65
C GLY A 83 4.09 14.96 -16.32
N THR A 84 4.12 14.53 -17.58
CA THR A 84 2.94 14.29 -18.40
C THR A 84 2.97 12.89 -19.01
N LYS A 85 1.79 12.33 -19.29
CA LYS A 85 1.62 11.05 -20.00
C LYS A 85 0.89 11.30 -21.33
N PRO A 86 1.41 10.80 -22.47
CA PRO A 86 0.72 10.91 -23.75
C PRO A 86 -0.53 10.04 -23.78
N LEU A 87 -1.63 10.56 -24.33
CA LEU A 87 -2.94 9.89 -24.45
C LEU A 87 -3.16 9.24 -25.82
N GLY A 88 -2.17 9.25 -26.72
CA GLY A 88 -2.24 8.63 -28.05
C GLY A 88 -3.01 9.44 -29.11
N ASN A 89 -3.71 10.49 -28.71
CA ASN A 89 -4.44 11.42 -29.59
C ASN A 89 -3.75 12.81 -29.72
N GLY A 90 -2.44 12.85 -29.48
CA GLY A 90 -1.66 14.10 -29.43
C GLY A 90 -1.88 14.94 -28.17
N ARG A 91 -2.74 14.51 -27.23
CA ARG A 91 -2.93 15.20 -25.94
C ARG A 91 -2.05 14.59 -24.85
N GLU A 92 -1.66 15.43 -23.90
CA GLU A 92 -0.90 15.05 -22.72
C GLU A 92 -1.75 15.18 -21.45
N MET A 93 -1.65 14.19 -20.56
CA MET A 93 -2.29 14.20 -19.25
C MET A 93 -1.25 14.51 -18.17
N PRO A 94 -1.44 15.56 -17.34
CA PRO A 94 -0.54 15.84 -16.23
C PRO A 94 -0.59 14.73 -15.19
N LEU A 95 0.59 14.31 -14.74
CA LEU A 95 0.76 13.36 -13.65
C LEU A 95 1.04 14.13 -12.36
N THR A 96 0.40 13.70 -11.27
CA THR A 96 0.61 14.27 -9.93
C THR A 96 1.19 13.20 -9.02
N ALA A 97 2.33 13.49 -8.40
CA ALA A 97 2.88 12.69 -7.32
C ALA A 97 2.42 13.24 -5.97
N PHE A 98 2.11 12.32 -5.05
CA PHE A 98 1.72 12.64 -3.69
C PHE A 98 2.81 12.19 -2.73
N ASP A 99 3.30 13.14 -1.94
CA ASP A 99 4.32 12.90 -0.93
C ASP A 99 3.70 12.94 0.47
N TYR A 100 3.92 11.85 1.21
CA TYR A 100 3.40 11.62 2.55
C TYR A 100 4.55 11.67 3.56
N SER A 101 4.28 12.10 4.79
CA SER A 101 5.26 11.97 5.87
C SER A 101 5.51 10.49 6.16
N ARG A 102 6.78 10.06 6.12
CA ARG A 102 7.17 8.68 6.42
C ARG A 102 6.70 8.24 7.80
N GLN A 103 6.81 9.14 8.79
CA GLN A 103 6.40 8.87 10.15
C GLN A 103 4.87 8.67 10.24
N ALA A 104 4.09 9.54 9.59
CA ALA A 104 2.64 9.43 9.57
C ALA A 104 2.16 8.11 8.94
N VAL A 105 2.85 7.64 7.89
CA VAL A 105 2.57 6.33 7.27
C VAL A 105 2.84 5.18 8.23
N ILE A 106 3.96 5.24 8.98
CA ILE A 106 4.31 4.22 9.98
C ILE A 106 3.26 4.19 11.10
N ASP A 107 2.87 5.36 11.61
CA ASP A 107 1.89 5.44 12.69
C ASP A 107 0.51 4.95 12.25
N LEU A 108 0.11 5.25 11.00
CA LEU A 108 -1.11 4.72 10.40
C LEU A 108 -1.07 3.19 10.30
N ALA A 109 0.05 2.63 9.85
CA ALA A 109 0.23 1.18 9.75
C ALA A 109 0.18 0.48 11.12
N LYS A 110 0.78 1.08 12.16
CA LYS A 110 0.68 0.57 13.53
C LYS A 110 -0.77 0.54 14.03
N ARG A 111 -1.53 1.63 13.81
CA ARG A 111 -2.96 1.69 14.15
C ARG A 111 -3.79 0.66 13.38
N LYS A 112 -3.47 0.46 12.10
CA LYS A 112 -4.11 -0.57 11.28
C LYS A 112 -3.82 -1.96 11.84
N ALA A 113 -2.56 -2.26 12.15
CA ALA A 113 -2.12 -3.53 12.72
C ALA A 113 -2.87 -3.86 14.02
N GLU A 114 -2.89 -2.90 14.95
CA GLU A 114 -3.65 -3.00 16.21
C GLU A 114 -5.15 -3.24 15.96
N ALA A 115 -5.75 -2.47 15.05
CA ALA A 115 -7.18 -2.57 14.78
C ALA A 115 -7.60 -3.90 14.12
N ILE A 116 -6.73 -4.48 13.29
CA ILE A 116 -7.03 -5.75 12.60
C ILE A 116 -6.47 -6.99 13.31
N GLY A 117 -5.70 -6.80 14.39
CA GLY A 117 -5.06 -7.88 15.13
C GLY A 117 -3.88 -8.52 14.38
N GLU A 118 -3.20 -7.77 13.52
CA GLU A 118 -2.00 -8.23 12.81
C GLU A 118 -0.71 -7.66 13.45
N GLU A 119 0.40 -8.36 13.29
CA GLU A 119 1.70 -7.88 13.75
C GLU A 119 2.21 -6.74 12.85
N PHE A 120 2.70 -5.67 13.48
CA PHE A 120 3.39 -4.60 12.77
C PHE A 120 4.84 -4.97 12.50
N SER A 121 5.27 -4.87 11.25
CA SER A 121 6.68 -4.93 10.88
C SER A 121 7.03 -3.91 9.79
N MET A 122 8.28 -3.44 9.81
CA MET A 122 8.81 -2.60 8.74
C MET A 122 9.12 -3.47 7.51
N GLY A 123 8.70 -3.01 6.34
CA GLY A 123 9.02 -3.66 5.07
C GLY A 123 10.53 -3.76 4.90
N ARG A 124 11.02 -4.88 4.35
CA ARG A 124 12.44 -5.05 4.02
C ARG A 124 12.84 -3.89 3.12
N ARG A 125 13.92 -3.17 3.48
CA ARG A 125 14.52 -2.11 2.66
C ARG A 125 14.48 -2.54 1.19
N ILE A 126 13.78 -1.78 0.36
CA ILE A 126 13.95 -1.88 -1.09
C ILE A 126 15.38 -1.41 -1.33
N ILE A 127 16.34 -2.33 -1.31
CA ILE A 127 17.69 -2.07 -1.79
C ILE A 127 17.46 -1.67 -3.25
N PRO A 128 17.73 -0.42 -3.66
CA PRO A 128 17.69 -0.09 -5.06
C PRO A 128 18.63 -1.08 -5.74
N ARG A 129 18.10 -1.91 -6.65
CA ARG A 129 18.96 -2.73 -7.50
C ARG A 129 19.90 -1.74 -8.18
N SER A 130 21.18 -1.73 -7.77
CA SER A 130 22.20 -0.94 -8.43
C SER A 130 22.05 -1.17 -9.93
N PRO A 131 22.06 -0.11 -10.75
CA PRO A 131 21.96 -0.28 -12.19
C PRO A 131 23.04 -1.27 -12.59
N ARG A 132 22.65 -2.41 -13.19
CA ARG A 132 23.60 -3.30 -13.86
C ARG A 132 24.39 -2.41 -14.80
N LYS A 133 25.70 -2.22 -14.54
CA LYS A 133 26.65 -1.67 -15.52
C LYS A 133 26.43 -2.48 -16.80
N ARG A 134 25.70 -1.91 -17.77
CA ARG A 134 25.72 -2.42 -19.14
C ARG A 134 27.18 -2.31 -19.57
N GLY A 135 27.76 -3.44 -19.94
CA GLY A 135 29.15 -3.56 -20.30
C GLY A 135 29.54 -2.46 -21.29
N SER A 136 30.73 -1.91 -21.07
CA SER A 136 31.40 -1.01 -21.98
C SER A 136 31.39 -1.58 -23.40
N PRO A 137 31.13 -0.77 -24.45
CA PRO A 137 31.25 -1.24 -25.82
C PRO A 137 32.71 -1.62 -26.06
N SER A 138 32.96 -2.90 -26.35
CA SER A 138 34.25 -3.37 -26.83
C SER A 138 34.43 -2.83 -28.24
N THR A 139 35.21 -1.75 -28.35
CA THR A 139 35.72 -1.25 -29.62
C THR A 139 36.84 -2.19 -30.06
N SER A 140 36.49 -3.20 -30.85
CA SER A 140 37.49 -3.93 -31.63
C SER A 140 37.34 -3.52 -33.10
N ARG A 141 38.37 -2.76 -33.46
CA ARG A 141 38.71 -2.10 -34.71
C ARG A 141 39.00 -3.12 -35.81
N GLU A 142 38.62 -2.75 -37.04
CA GLU A 142 38.99 -3.42 -38.29
C GLU A 142 40.53 -3.59 -38.42
N ALA A 143 40.94 -4.75 -38.94
CA ALA A 143 42.06 -4.93 -39.86
C ALA A 143 41.86 -6.25 -40.60
#